data_AF-A0AAF0DAY6-F1
#
_entry.id   AF-A0AAF0DAY6-F1
#
_cell.length_a   1.000
_cell.length_b   1.000
_cell.length_c   1.000
_cell.angle_alpha   90.00
_cell.angle_beta   90.00
_cell.angle_gamma   90.00
#
_symmetry.space_group_name_H-M   'P 1'
#
loop_
_entity.id
_entity.type
_entity.pdbx_description
1 polymer ?
#
loop_
_entity_poly.entity_id
_entity_poly.type
_entity_poly.pdbx_seq_one_letter_code
_entity_poly.pdbx_strand_id
1 'polypeptide(L)'
;MAPGPRELNGSPAQLEPNERALVELASSDPRDDLSLREKELVILQLYDHIYEQQLEEALLLQDPVDVSSIDDVDAELAKAERELLEARATHSLRRKAIESVLTAEPSIQSIYSAHASSTERALLPLINRRDVLSLVYENLARINTSCLEKLSNAEVNNIQAISENRDLVRSLLELTTRGKSGKQEIEDPKLREEVEALEKDNRQRRDGYVTMKRMISAAIVASGVDWASDETLLKLVLDDESTDEI
;
A
#
# COMPACT_ATOMS: atom_id res chain seq x y z
N MET A 1 -23.71 -17.02 0.61
CA MET A 1 -22.66 -17.79 -0.09
C MET A 1 -21.33 -17.34 0.52
N ALA A 2 -20.86 -18.03 1.55
CA ALA A 2 -19.64 -17.65 2.26
C ALA A 2 -18.41 -18.00 1.43
N PRO A 3 -17.39 -17.14 1.33
CA PRO A 3 -16.12 -17.52 0.74
C PRO A 3 -15.42 -18.51 1.68
N GLY A 4 -15.14 -19.71 1.16
CA GLY A 4 -14.45 -20.78 1.87
C GLY A 4 -13.01 -20.42 2.26
N PRO A 5 -12.35 -21.27 3.08
CA PRO A 5 -11.02 -21.01 3.60
C PRO A 5 -10.04 -20.94 2.43
N ARG A 6 -9.44 -19.76 2.23
CA ARG A 6 -8.29 -19.60 1.33
C ARG A 6 -7.13 -20.34 1.95
N GLU A 7 -6.87 -21.56 1.47
CA GLU A 7 -5.58 -22.20 1.67
C GLU A 7 -4.49 -21.24 1.19
N LEU A 8 -3.61 -20.87 2.11
CA LEU A 8 -2.39 -20.10 1.84
C LEU A 8 -1.43 -20.99 1.04
N ASN A 9 -1.73 -21.23 -0.23
CA ASN A 9 -0.86 -21.92 -1.17
C ASN A 9 0.24 -20.99 -1.67
N GLY A 10 1.10 -20.54 -0.75
CA GLY A 10 2.48 -20.16 -1.05
C GLY A 10 3.35 -21.37 -0.69
N SER A 11 4.01 -21.99 -1.66
CA SER A 11 4.86 -23.15 -1.39
C SER A 11 5.92 -22.79 -0.34
N PRO A 12 6.11 -23.57 0.74
CA PRO A 12 7.14 -23.29 1.77
C PRO A 12 8.58 -23.29 1.20
N ALA A 13 8.74 -23.74 -0.05
CA ALA A 13 9.99 -23.76 -0.79
C ALA A 13 10.50 -22.37 -1.23
N GLN A 14 9.66 -21.31 -1.24
CA GLN A 14 10.05 -19.97 -1.68
C GLN A 14 10.33 -18.97 -0.55
N LEU A 15 10.08 -19.36 0.70
CA LEU A 15 10.28 -18.49 1.85
C LEU A 15 11.77 -18.39 2.20
N GLU A 16 12.24 -17.19 2.51
CA GLU A 16 13.57 -16.93 3.07
C GLU A 16 13.73 -17.69 4.41
N PRO A 17 14.95 -18.06 4.84
CA PRO A 17 15.16 -18.88 6.03
C PRO A 17 14.54 -18.26 7.30
N ASN A 18 14.53 -16.93 7.37
CA ASN A 18 13.93 -16.18 8.48
C ASN A 18 12.39 -16.24 8.45
N GLU A 19 11.79 -16.22 7.26
CA GLU A 19 10.34 -16.32 7.10
C GLU A 19 9.86 -17.74 7.43
N ARG A 20 10.64 -18.77 7.08
CA ARG A 20 10.36 -20.15 7.48
C ARG A 20 10.40 -20.32 9.00
N ALA A 21 11.41 -19.75 9.66
CA ALA A 21 11.50 -19.79 11.11
C ALA A 21 10.31 -19.09 11.79
N LEU A 22 9.81 -18.00 11.22
CA LEU A 22 8.60 -17.32 11.70
C LEU A 22 7.34 -18.15 11.48
N VAL A 23 7.21 -18.82 10.33
CA VAL A 23 6.09 -19.72 10.03
C VAL A 23 6.11 -20.94 10.95
N GLU A 24 7.28 -21.51 11.23
CA GLU A 24 7.47 -22.58 12.20
C GLU A 24 7.07 -22.10 13.61
N LEU A 25 7.54 -20.92 14.01
CA LEU A 25 7.11 -20.25 15.24
C LEU A 25 5.65 -19.78 15.23
N ALA A 26 4.93 -19.81 14.11
CA ALA A 26 3.49 -19.54 14.03
C ALA A 26 2.64 -20.82 13.93
N SER A 27 3.21 -21.95 13.49
CA SER A 27 2.54 -23.24 13.36
C SER A 27 2.33 -23.99 14.68
N SER A 28 1.11 -24.39 15.01
CA SER A 28 0.78 -25.08 16.27
C SER A 28 1.70 -26.28 16.52
N ASP A 29 2.49 -26.25 17.61
CA ASP A 29 3.29 -27.40 18.04
C ASP A 29 2.35 -28.34 18.81
N PRO A 30 2.33 -29.66 18.55
CA PRO A 30 1.55 -30.62 19.35
C PRO A 30 1.89 -30.60 20.86
N ARG A 31 3.01 -29.98 21.26
CA ARG A 31 3.38 -29.75 22.67
C ARG A 31 2.63 -28.60 23.32
N ASP A 32 2.00 -27.75 22.52
CA ASP A 32 1.20 -26.60 22.95
C ASP A 32 -0.27 -26.99 23.25
N ASP A 33 -0.67 -28.23 22.94
CA ASP A 33 -2.02 -28.75 23.21
C ASP A 33 -2.23 -28.95 24.72
N LEU A 34 -2.82 -27.94 25.36
CA LEU A 34 -3.35 -28.06 26.71
C LEU A 34 -4.42 -29.16 26.69
N SER A 35 -4.11 -30.29 27.34
CA SER A 35 -5.08 -31.38 27.55
C SER A 35 -6.16 -30.93 28.55
N LEU A 36 -7.10 -30.11 28.07
CA LEU A 36 -8.24 -29.65 28.84
C LEU A 36 -9.15 -30.83 29.14
N ARG A 37 -9.64 -30.88 30.38
CA ARG A 37 -10.67 -31.85 30.77
C ARG A 37 -11.96 -31.53 30.04
N GLU A 38 -12.78 -32.54 29.76
CA GLU A 38 -14.07 -32.37 29.08
C GLU A 38 -14.97 -31.32 29.78
N LYS A 39 -14.94 -31.26 31.10
CA LYS A 39 -15.65 -30.23 31.89
C LYS A 39 -15.15 -28.82 31.61
N GLU A 40 -13.85 -28.64 31.42
CA GLU A 40 -13.23 -27.34 31.13
C GLU A 40 -13.61 -26.88 29.72
N LEU A 41 -13.67 -27.81 28.75
CA LEU A 41 -14.18 -27.54 27.41
C LEU A 41 -15.66 -27.12 27.42
N VAL A 42 -16.50 -27.80 28.19
CA VAL A 42 -17.92 -27.44 28.34
C VAL A 42 -18.06 -26.06 28.99
N ILE A 43 -17.24 -25.72 29.99
CA ILE A 43 -17.25 -24.38 30.61
C ILE A 43 -16.89 -23.31 29.59
N LEU A 44 -15.88 -23.54 28.74
CA LEU A 44 -15.49 -22.60 27.68
C LEU A 44 -16.61 -22.43 26.65
N GLN A 45 -17.24 -23.51 26.22
CA GLN A 45 -18.39 -23.46 25.32
C GLN A 45 -19.57 -22.70 25.92
N LEU A 46 -19.87 -22.93 27.21
CA LEU A 46 -20.92 -22.20 27.92
C LEU A 46 -20.57 -20.71 28.07
N TYR A 47 -19.30 -20.38 28.31
CA TYR A 47 -18.82 -19.00 28.33
C TYR A 47 -19.14 -18.32 27.00
N ASP A 48 -18.69 -18.90 25.87
CA ASP A 48 -18.94 -18.35 24.54
C ASP A 48 -20.45 -18.21 24.26
N HIS A 49 -21.23 -19.23 24.60
CA HIS A 49 -22.68 -19.22 24.39
C HIS A 49 -23.40 -18.15 25.21
N ILE A 50 -22.98 -17.90 26.46
CA ILE A 50 -23.54 -16.83 27.29
C ILE A 50 -23.29 -15.46 26.65
N TYR A 51 -22.12 -15.24 26.04
CA TYR A 51 -21.87 -13.99 25.33
C TYR A 51 -22.72 -13.83 24.07
N GLU A 52 -22.90 -14.90 23.31
CA GLU A 52 -23.80 -14.88 22.15
C GLU A 52 -25.23 -14.57 22.58
N GLN A 53 -25.74 -15.21 23.63
CA GLN A 53 -27.07 -14.95 24.17
C GLN A 53 -27.22 -13.52 24.69
N GLN A 54 -26.21 -12.96 25.35
CA GLN A 54 -26.23 -11.56 25.80
C GLN A 54 -26.29 -10.59 24.62
N LEU A 55 -25.64 -10.91 23.51
CA LEU A 55 -25.73 -10.12 22.28
C LEU A 55 -27.13 -10.23 21.66
N GLU A 56 -27.69 -11.44 21.59
CA GLU A 56 -29.05 -11.67 21.10
C GLU A 56 -30.09 -10.93 21.95
N GLU A 57 -29.98 -10.98 23.27
CA GLU A 57 -30.84 -10.25 24.19
C GLU A 57 -30.73 -8.73 23.97
N ALA A 58 -29.51 -8.21 23.84
CA ALA A 58 -29.28 -6.79 23.57
C ALA A 58 -29.90 -6.34 22.24
N LEU A 59 -29.89 -7.20 21.20
CA LEU A 59 -30.52 -6.93 19.92
C LEU A 59 -32.05 -7.02 19.99
N LEU A 60 -32.60 -7.95 20.78
CA LEU A 60 -34.05 -8.12 20.94
C LEU A 60 -34.69 -7.04 21.81
N LEU A 61 -33.95 -6.50 22.79
CA LEU A 61 -34.38 -5.39 23.63
C LEU A 61 -34.37 -4.04 22.89
N GLN A 62 -33.77 -3.98 21.70
CA GLN A 62 -33.79 -2.77 20.88
C GLN A 62 -35.17 -2.62 20.22
N ASP A 63 -35.90 -1.56 20.60
CA ASP A 63 -37.22 -1.29 20.02
C ASP A 63 -37.11 -1.05 18.50
N PRO A 64 -37.99 -1.65 17.69
CA PRO A 64 -38.02 -1.36 16.26
C PRO A 64 -38.42 0.09 16.05
N VAL A 65 -37.54 0.87 15.42
CA VAL A 65 -37.82 2.25 15.05
C VAL A 65 -38.89 2.25 13.94
N ASP A 66 -40.02 2.92 14.19
CA ASP A 66 -41.06 3.11 13.18
C ASP A 66 -40.60 4.15 12.16
N VAL A 67 -40.12 3.67 11.01
CA VAL A 67 -39.57 4.51 9.93
C VAL A 67 -40.64 5.44 9.32
N SER A 68 -41.93 5.19 9.60
CA SER A 68 -43.03 5.98 9.04
C SER A 68 -43.33 7.29 9.79
N SER A 69 -42.76 7.48 10.99
CA SER A 69 -42.95 8.68 11.82
C SER A 69 -41.75 9.65 11.79
N ILE A 70 -40.73 9.37 10.97
CA ILE A 70 -39.48 10.14 10.92
C ILE A 70 -39.55 11.19 9.82
N ASP A 71 -39.46 12.47 10.20
CA ASP A 71 -39.47 13.60 9.27
C ASP A 71 -38.11 13.79 8.54
N ASP A 72 -36.98 13.43 9.17
CA ASP A 72 -35.63 13.50 8.61
C ASP A 72 -34.87 12.19 8.86
N VAL A 73 -35.02 11.27 7.91
CA VAL A 73 -34.43 9.93 7.96
C VAL A 73 -32.90 9.97 8.01
N ASP A 74 -32.28 10.94 7.33
CA ASP A 74 -30.82 11.02 7.23
C ASP A 74 -30.19 11.49 8.56
N ALA A 75 -30.83 12.45 9.24
CA ALA A 75 -30.36 12.90 10.55
C ALA A 75 -30.53 11.83 11.65
N GLU A 76 -31.66 11.11 11.64
CA GLU A 76 -31.88 10.01 12.58
C GLU A 76 -30.99 8.79 12.29
N LEU A 77 -30.72 8.50 11.01
CA LEU A 77 -29.76 7.46 10.62
C LEU A 77 -28.35 7.80 11.11
N ALA A 78 -27.88 9.03 10.91
CA ALA A 78 -26.56 9.45 11.39
C ALA A 78 -26.44 9.37 12.92
N LYS A 79 -27.54 9.65 13.65
CA LYS A 79 -27.61 9.50 15.10
C LYS A 79 -27.57 8.03 15.51
N ALA A 80 -28.38 7.17 14.89
CA ALA A 80 -28.41 5.74 15.16
C ALA A 80 -27.07 5.05 14.83
N GLU A 81 -26.41 5.45 13.74
CA GLU A 81 -25.07 4.96 13.40
C GLU A 81 -24.04 5.34 14.48
N ARG A 82 -24.10 6.59 14.98
CA ARG A 82 -23.21 7.04 16.05
C ARG A 82 -23.46 6.27 17.35
N GLU A 83 -24.71 6.08 17.73
CA GLU A 83 -25.10 5.30 18.91
C GLU A 83 -24.70 3.83 18.79
N LEU A 84 -24.85 3.22 17.61
CA LEU A 84 -24.37 1.87 17.33
C LEU A 84 -22.85 1.78 17.46
N LEU A 85 -22.12 2.73 16.88
CA LEU A 85 -20.65 2.75 16.96
C LEU A 85 -20.19 2.90 18.42
N GLU A 86 -20.86 3.74 19.21
CA GLU A 86 -20.57 3.90 20.64
C GLU A 86 -20.89 2.62 21.43
N ALA A 87 -22.05 2.00 21.20
CA ALA A 87 -22.42 0.73 21.81
C ALA A 87 -21.44 -0.40 21.44
N ARG A 88 -21.02 -0.47 20.17
CA ARG A 88 -20.03 -1.44 19.69
C ARG A 88 -18.66 -1.20 20.31
N ALA A 89 -18.23 0.05 20.40
CA ALA A 89 -16.95 0.41 21.02
C ALA A 89 -16.95 0.07 22.51
N THR A 90 -18.01 0.42 23.25
CA THR A 90 -18.14 0.13 24.69
C THR A 90 -18.22 -1.37 24.96
N HIS A 91 -19.00 -2.12 24.18
CA HIS A 91 -19.07 -3.58 24.28
C HIS A 91 -17.71 -4.23 23.97
N SER A 92 -17.03 -3.80 22.90
CA SER A 92 -15.71 -4.31 22.57
C SER A 92 -14.67 -3.98 23.65
N LEU A 93 -14.73 -2.80 24.26
CA LEU A 93 -13.83 -2.39 25.33
C LEU A 93 -14.08 -3.21 26.60
N ARG A 94 -15.34 -3.41 26.98
CA ARG A 94 -15.71 -4.26 28.12
C ARG A 94 -15.21 -5.69 27.94
N ARG A 95 -15.40 -6.27 26.75
CA ARG A 95 -14.88 -7.61 26.41
C ARG A 95 -13.36 -7.68 26.56
N LYS A 96 -12.65 -6.74 25.93
CA LYS A 96 -11.18 -6.67 26.02
C LYS A 96 -10.69 -6.48 27.46
N ALA A 97 -11.38 -5.69 28.27
CA ALA A 97 -11.03 -5.50 29.67
C ALA A 97 -11.20 -6.80 30.48
N ILE A 98 -12.30 -7.52 30.31
CA ILE A 98 -12.54 -8.81 30.97
C ILE A 98 -11.49 -9.83 30.52
N GLU A 99 -11.26 -9.95 29.22
CA GLU A 99 -10.24 -10.85 28.65
C GLU A 99 -8.84 -10.51 29.15
N SER A 100 -8.49 -9.23 29.25
CA SER A 100 -7.20 -8.79 29.80
C SER A 100 -7.06 -9.18 31.27
N VAL A 101 -8.11 -9.05 32.09
CA VAL A 101 -8.05 -9.46 33.50
C VAL A 101 -7.92 -10.98 33.62
N LEU A 102 -8.71 -11.74 32.85
CA LEU A 102 -8.69 -13.20 32.85
C LEU A 102 -7.36 -13.79 32.37
N THR A 103 -6.67 -13.14 31.44
CA THR A 103 -5.38 -13.59 30.90
C THR A 103 -4.17 -13.07 31.70
N ALA A 104 -4.28 -11.91 32.36
CA ALA A 104 -3.17 -11.31 33.09
C ALA A 104 -2.74 -12.15 34.31
N GLU A 105 -3.67 -12.62 35.11
CA GLU A 105 -3.34 -13.40 36.31
C GLU A 105 -2.61 -14.73 36.01
N PRO A 106 -3.12 -15.62 35.15
CA PRO A 106 -2.42 -16.86 34.82
C PRO A 106 -1.10 -16.61 34.07
N SER A 107 -0.98 -15.54 33.29
CA SER A 107 0.30 -15.20 32.64
C SER A 107 1.35 -14.72 33.64
N ILE A 108 1.00 -13.86 34.60
CA ILE A 108 1.90 -13.46 35.68
C ILE A 108 2.30 -14.67 36.53
N GLN A 109 1.33 -15.52 36.89
CA GLN A 109 1.61 -16.72 37.69
C GLN A 109 2.51 -17.71 36.94
N SER A 110 2.34 -17.89 35.62
CA SER A 110 3.18 -18.77 34.81
C SER A 110 4.65 -18.38 34.78
N ILE A 111 4.95 -17.08 34.85
CA ILE A 111 6.32 -16.54 34.75
C ILE A 111 6.97 -16.41 36.14
N TYR A 112 6.23 -15.90 37.12
CA TYR A 112 6.83 -15.42 38.37
C TYR A 112 6.54 -16.28 39.60
N SER A 113 5.54 -17.17 39.55
CA SER A 113 5.15 -17.90 40.75
C SER A 113 5.96 -19.19 40.93
N ALA A 114 6.60 -19.34 42.09
CA ALA A 114 7.32 -20.56 42.47
C ALA A 114 6.39 -21.77 42.71
N HIS A 115 5.09 -21.51 42.86
CA HIS A 115 4.04 -22.51 43.11
C HIS A 115 2.99 -22.55 41.99
N ALA A 116 3.36 -22.14 40.77
CA ALA A 116 2.47 -22.16 39.60
C ALA A 116 1.77 -23.51 39.46
N SER A 117 0.48 -23.49 39.15
CA SER A 117 -0.28 -24.70 38.84
C SER A 117 0.30 -25.40 37.60
N SER A 118 0.01 -26.69 37.44
CA SER A 118 0.50 -27.44 36.26
C SER A 118 0.00 -26.84 34.95
N THR A 119 -1.19 -26.25 34.96
CA THR A 119 -1.79 -25.56 33.82
C THR A 119 -1.12 -24.22 33.56
N GLU A 120 -0.82 -23.42 34.60
CA GLU A 120 -0.06 -22.17 34.43
C GLU A 120 1.36 -22.42 33.89
N ARG A 121 2.06 -23.46 34.36
CA ARG A 121 3.38 -23.81 33.82
C ARG A 121 3.35 -24.22 32.35
N ALA A 122 2.26 -24.86 31.92
CA ALA A 122 2.07 -25.23 30.52
C ALA A 122 1.81 -24.01 29.61
N LEU A 123 1.41 -22.86 30.17
CA LEU A 123 1.22 -21.62 29.40
C LEU A 123 2.53 -20.90 29.06
N LEU A 124 3.63 -21.18 29.76
CA LEU A 124 4.88 -20.44 29.59
C LEU A 124 5.45 -20.49 28.16
N PRO A 125 5.52 -21.65 27.46
CA PRO A 125 5.98 -21.71 26.08
C PRO A 125 5.08 -20.92 25.13
N LEU A 126 3.76 -21.03 25.32
CA LEU A 126 2.75 -20.29 24.55
C LEU A 126 2.89 -18.78 24.71
N ILE A 127 3.12 -18.31 25.94
CA ILE A 127 3.33 -16.89 26.24
C ILE A 127 4.61 -16.37 25.58
N ASN A 128 5.72 -17.10 25.72
CA ASN A 128 6.98 -16.71 25.09
C ASN A 128 6.85 -16.63 23.56
N ARG A 129 6.18 -17.62 22.96
CA ARG A 129 5.91 -17.65 21.53
C ARG A 129 5.04 -16.47 21.08
N ARG A 130 3.95 -16.19 21.81
CA ARG A 130 3.10 -15.01 21.59
C ARG A 130 3.91 -13.71 21.65
N ASP A 131 4.78 -13.56 22.64
CA ASP A 131 5.56 -12.34 22.85
C ASP A 131 6.57 -12.12 21.72
N VAL A 132 7.26 -13.18 21.28
CA VAL A 132 8.16 -13.11 20.11
C VAL A 132 7.39 -12.77 18.84
N LEU A 133 6.26 -13.43 18.57
CA LEU A 133 5.42 -13.11 17.42
C LEU A 133 4.88 -11.69 17.47
N SER A 134 4.51 -11.18 18.66
CA SER A 134 4.02 -9.81 18.83
C SER A 134 5.09 -8.78 18.50
N LEU A 135 6.34 -9.01 18.93
CA LEU A 135 7.48 -8.15 18.61
C LEU A 135 7.77 -8.13 17.10
N VAL A 136 7.72 -9.29 16.46
CA VAL A 136 7.89 -9.40 15.00
C VAL A 136 6.76 -8.69 14.27
N TYR A 137 5.51 -8.88 14.72
CA TYR A 137 4.34 -8.22 14.15
C TYR A 137 4.44 -6.70 14.25
N GLU A 138 4.84 -6.16 15.40
CA GLU A 138 5.02 -4.71 15.58
C GLU A 138 6.07 -4.15 14.62
N ASN A 139 7.19 -4.86 14.46
CA ASN A 139 8.23 -4.47 13.51
C ASN A 139 7.71 -4.48 12.07
N LEU A 140 7.02 -5.55 11.66
CA LEU A 140 6.44 -5.67 10.34
C LEU A 140 5.38 -4.58 10.09
N ALA A 141 4.52 -4.31 11.06
CA ALA A 141 3.53 -3.25 10.99
C ALA A 141 4.20 -1.88 10.81
N ARG A 142 5.27 -1.59 11.56
CA ARG A 142 6.05 -0.36 11.43
C ARG A 142 6.73 -0.22 10.06
N ILE A 143 7.28 -1.31 9.52
CA ILE A 143 7.86 -1.32 8.17
C ILE A 143 6.76 -1.05 7.14
N ASN A 144 5.60 -1.70 7.29
CA ASN A 144 4.47 -1.52 6.39
C ASN A 144 3.94 -0.08 6.40
N THR A 145 3.74 0.53 7.58
CA THR A 145 3.31 1.93 7.68
C THR A 145 4.34 2.87 7.07
N SER A 146 5.63 2.66 7.33
CA SER A 146 6.69 3.46 6.70
C SER A 146 6.72 3.29 5.17
N CYS A 147 6.48 2.08 4.66
CA CYS A 147 6.39 1.84 3.23
C CYS A 147 5.19 2.56 2.60
N LEU A 148 4.03 2.51 3.26
CA LEU A 148 2.83 3.23 2.82
C LEU A 148 3.05 4.75 2.82
N GLU A 149 3.69 5.30 3.85
CA GLU A 149 4.05 6.71 3.91
C GLU A 149 5.00 7.10 2.77
N LYS A 150 6.03 6.30 2.50
CA LYS A 150 6.96 6.53 1.38
C LYS A 150 6.25 6.46 0.04
N LEU A 151 5.35 5.49 -0.15
CA LEU A 151 4.56 5.35 -1.37
C LEU A 151 3.64 6.57 -1.56
N SER A 152 2.91 6.95 -0.53
CA SER A 152 2.03 8.13 -0.57
C SER A 152 2.80 9.42 -0.87
N ASN A 153 3.96 9.62 -0.24
CA ASN A 153 4.83 10.76 -0.54
C ASN A 153 5.35 10.72 -1.99
N ALA A 154 5.72 9.55 -2.49
CA ALA A 154 6.15 9.40 -3.89
C ALA A 154 5.01 9.69 -4.88
N GLU A 155 3.79 9.26 -4.57
CA GLU A 155 2.60 9.58 -5.37
C GLU A 155 2.30 11.08 -5.39
N VAL A 156 2.37 11.75 -4.24
CA VAL A 156 2.20 13.22 -4.15
C VAL A 156 3.26 13.94 -4.96
N ASN A 157 4.54 13.56 -4.81
CA ASN A 157 5.64 14.14 -5.58
C ASN A 157 5.47 13.92 -7.08
N ASN A 158 4.96 12.75 -7.49
CA ASN A 158 4.69 12.45 -8.90
C ASN A 158 3.57 13.34 -9.45
N ILE A 159 2.48 13.53 -8.69
CA ILE A 159 1.39 14.45 -9.08
C ILE A 159 1.92 15.88 -9.23
N GLN A 160 2.77 16.32 -8.29
CA GLN A 160 3.40 17.64 -8.37
C GLN A 160 4.29 17.77 -9.61
N ALA A 161 5.17 16.79 -9.86
CA ALA A 161 6.04 16.78 -11.04
C ALA A 161 5.24 16.79 -12.35
N ILE A 162 4.12 16.06 -12.43
CA ILE A 162 3.22 16.08 -13.60
C ILE A 162 2.61 17.48 -13.78
N SER A 163 2.23 18.15 -12.70
CA SER A 163 1.69 19.51 -12.76
C SER A 163 2.73 20.53 -13.24
N GLU A 164 3.96 20.45 -12.73
CA GLU A 164 5.08 21.31 -13.14
C GLU A 164 5.45 21.06 -14.61
N ASN A 165 5.53 19.79 -15.02
CA ASN A 165 5.76 19.43 -16.42
C ASN A 165 4.66 19.99 -17.33
N ARG A 166 3.39 19.92 -16.90
CA ARG A 166 2.27 20.49 -17.66
C ARG A 166 2.39 22.01 -17.80
N ASP A 167 2.77 22.71 -16.75
CA ASP A 167 2.93 24.17 -16.78
C ASP A 167 4.14 24.59 -17.63
N LEU A 168 5.25 23.85 -17.54
CA LEU A 168 6.41 24.04 -18.42
C LEU A 168 6.04 23.83 -19.89
N VAL A 169 5.33 22.75 -20.22
CA VAL A 169 4.84 22.49 -21.59
C VAL A 169 3.91 23.60 -22.05
N ARG A 170 3.00 24.09 -21.20
CA ARG A 170 2.16 25.26 -21.52
C ARG A 170 3.02 26.48 -21.83
N SER A 171 4.02 26.79 -21.00
CA SER A 171 4.91 27.93 -21.21
C SER A 171 5.73 27.81 -22.51
N LEU A 172 6.17 26.60 -22.88
CA LEU A 172 6.86 26.34 -24.14
C LEU A 172 5.92 26.53 -25.33
N LEU A 173 4.67 26.06 -25.25
CA LEU A 173 3.68 26.31 -26.29
C LEU A 173 3.36 27.81 -26.42
N GLU A 174 3.28 28.56 -25.33
CA GLU A 174 3.12 30.02 -25.35
C GLU A 174 4.34 30.73 -25.95
N LEU A 175 5.56 30.33 -25.61
CA LEU A 175 6.79 30.89 -26.17
C LEU A 175 6.94 30.56 -27.65
N THR A 176 6.59 29.35 -28.09
CA THR A 176 6.65 28.96 -29.50
C THR A 176 5.58 29.67 -30.33
N THR A 177 4.36 29.80 -29.80
CA THR A 177 3.29 30.58 -30.45
C THR A 177 3.63 32.06 -30.51
N ARG A 178 4.17 32.65 -29.44
CA ARG A 178 4.67 34.04 -29.45
C ARG A 178 5.85 34.22 -30.38
N GLY A 179 6.75 33.25 -30.47
CA GLY A 179 7.84 33.24 -31.44
C GLY A 179 7.34 33.16 -32.89
N LYS A 180 6.25 32.43 -33.14
CA LYS A 180 5.58 32.39 -34.46
C LYS A 180 4.82 33.69 -34.76
N SER A 181 4.18 34.32 -33.77
CA SER A 181 3.45 35.59 -33.96
C SER A 181 4.40 36.78 -34.09
N GLY A 182 5.49 36.81 -33.31
CA GLY A 182 6.53 37.84 -33.42
C GLY A 182 7.19 37.88 -34.80
N LYS A 183 7.25 36.75 -35.52
CA LYS A 183 7.66 36.71 -36.94
C LYS A 183 6.69 37.42 -37.88
N GLN A 184 5.40 37.48 -37.54
CA GLN A 184 4.38 38.17 -38.32
C GLN A 184 4.34 39.68 -38.03
N GLU A 185 4.82 40.09 -36.85
CA GLU A 185 4.83 41.47 -36.34
C GLU A 185 6.09 42.27 -36.71
N ILE A 186 7.08 41.65 -37.39
CA ILE A 186 8.24 42.37 -37.93
C ILE A 186 7.77 43.31 -39.05
N GLU A 187 7.72 44.62 -38.77
CA GLU A 187 7.28 45.67 -39.69
C GLU A 187 8.26 45.87 -40.88
N ASP A 188 9.55 45.56 -40.68
CA ASP A 188 10.59 45.70 -41.69
C ASP A 188 10.67 44.48 -42.63
N PRO A 189 10.34 44.61 -43.93
CA PRO A 189 10.28 43.47 -44.86
C PRO A 189 11.65 42.81 -45.10
N LYS A 190 12.75 43.58 -44.99
CA LYS A 190 14.12 43.07 -45.15
C LYS A 190 14.55 42.14 -44.01
N LEU A 191 14.18 42.47 -42.77
CA LEU A 191 14.49 41.66 -41.60
C LEU A 191 13.68 40.35 -41.62
N ARG A 192 12.46 40.38 -42.16
CA ARG A 192 11.65 39.19 -42.34
C ARG A 192 12.23 38.21 -43.37
N GLU A 193 12.70 38.73 -44.51
CA GLU A 193 13.38 37.91 -45.52
C GLU A 193 14.69 37.31 -44.99
N GLU A 194 15.46 38.05 -44.18
CA GLU A 194 16.68 37.56 -43.55
C GLU A 194 16.39 36.45 -42.52
N VAL A 195 15.35 36.60 -41.70
CA VAL A 195 14.91 35.55 -40.76
C VAL A 195 14.44 34.30 -41.49
N GLU A 196 13.65 34.42 -42.57
CA GLU A 196 13.23 33.27 -43.38
C GLU A 196 14.40 32.58 -44.09
N ALA A 197 15.40 33.33 -44.55
CA ALA A 197 16.61 32.78 -45.15
C ALA A 197 17.46 32.01 -44.12
N LEU A 198 17.66 32.58 -42.93
CA LEU A 198 18.37 31.92 -41.83
C LEU A 198 17.65 30.66 -41.35
N GLU A 199 16.32 30.65 -41.32
CA GLU A 199 15.55 29.44 -40.99
C GLU A 199 15.71 28.33 -42.02
N LYS A 200 15.69 28.66 -43.32
CA LYS A 200 15.93 27.69 -44.38
C LYS A 200 17.34 27.09 -44.29
N ASP A 201 18.35 27.92 -44.05
CA ASP A 201 19.73 27.46 -43.87
C ASP A 201 19.85 26.57 -42.61
N ASN A 202 19.19 26.93 -41.51
CA ASN A 202 19.22 26.14 -40.28
C ASN A 202 18.49 24.79 -40.44
N ARG A 203 17.34 24.75 -41.13
CA ARG A 203 16.68 23.49 -41.50
C ARG A 203 17.58 22.62 -42.35
N GLN A 204 18.22 23.18 -43.37
CA GLN A 204 19.13 22.44 -44.24
C GLN A 204 20.32 21.86 -43.46
N ARG A 205 20.87 22.61 -42.50
CA ARG A 205 21.92 22.12 -41.59
C ARG A 205 21.42 21.03 -40.65
N ARG A 206 20.22 21.16 -40.09
CA ARG A 206 19.60 20.15 -39.21
C ARG A 206 19.33 18.85 -39.98
N ASP A 207 18.77 18.95 -41.19
CA ASP A 207 18.54 17.81 -42.08
C ASP A 207 19.86 17.11 -42.46
N GLY A 208 20.91 17.90 -42.72
CA GLY A 208 22.26 17.39 -42.94
C GLY A 208 22.81 16.65 -41.72
N TYR A 209 22.64 17.20 -40.51
CA TYR A 209 23.05 16.57 -39.26
C TYR A 209 22.28 15.27 -38.98
N VAL A 210 20.96 15.24 -39.19
CA VAL A 210 20.14 14.04 -39.03
C VAL A 210 20.57 12.95 -40.01
N THR A 211 20.83 13.32 -41.26
CA THR A 211 21.33 12.39 -42.28
C THR A 211 22.70 11.83 -41.87
N MET A 212 23.59 12.68 -41.35
CA MET A 212 24.90 12.25 -40.86
C MET A 212 24.80 11.34 -39.63
N LYS A 213 23.93 11.67 -38.66
CA LYS A 213 23.65 10.83 -37.47
C LYS A 213 23.16 9.45 -37.88
N ARG A 214 22.23 9.37 -38.84
CA ARG A 214 21.70 8.11 -39.39
C ARG A 214 22.77 7.29 -40.11
N MET A 215 23.65 7.94 -40.88
CA MET A 215 24.77 7.24 -41.53
C MET A 215 25.76 6.69 -40.50
N ILE A 216 26.08 7.47 -39.47
CA ILE A 216 26.99 7.05 -38.39
C ILE A 216 26.38 5.92 -37.55
N SER A 217 25.10 6.02 -37.17
CA SER A 217 24.43 4.96 -36.41
C SER A 217 24.34 3.65 -37.21
N ALA A 218 24.01 3.73 -38.51
CA ALA A 218 24.04 2.58 -39.41
C ALA A 218 25.45 1.98 -39.53
N ALA A 219 26.49 2.81 -39.61
CA ALA A 219 27.88 2.35 -39.65
C ALA A 219 28.31 1.67 -38.34
N ILE A 220 27.92 2.21 -37.18
CA ILE A 220 28.24 1.62 -35.87
C ILE A 220 27.58 0.25 -35.73
N VAL A 221 26.28 0.13 -36.03
CA VAL A 221 25.54 -1.14 -35.98
C VAL A 221 26.12 -2.15 -36.98
N ALA A 222 26.51 -1.71 -38.17
CA ALA A 222 27.12 -2.58 -39.19
C ALA A 222 28.57 -2.99 -38.88
N SER A 223 29.29 -2.22 -38.04
CA SER A 223 30.70 -2.50 -37.70
C SER A 223 30.89 -3.67 -36.73
N GLY A 224 29.82 -4.15 -36.09
CA GLY A 224 29.89 -5.25 -35.12
C GLY A 224 30.51 -4.87 -33.77
N VAL A 225 30.70 -3.56 -33.50
CA VAL A 225 31.05 -3.03 -32.17
C VAL A 225 29.91 -3.28 -31.20
N ASP A 226 30.19 -3.69 -29.96
CA ASP A 226 29.18 -3.92 -28.92
C ASP A 226 28.63 -2.60 -28.36
N TRP A 227 27.78 -1.95 -29.14
CA TRP A 227 27.16 -0.67 -28.84
C TRP A 227 26.04 -0.76 -27.79
N ALA A 228 25.56 -1.96 -27.46
CA ALA A 228 24.48 -2.15 -26.49
C ALA A 228 24.99 -2.05 -25.03
N SER A 229 26.26 -2.34 -24.80
CA SER A 229 26.91 -2.28 -23.49
C SER A 229 27.46 -0.89 -23.14
N ASP A 230 27.61 -0.01 -24.13
CA ASP A 230 28.10 1.37 -23.95
C ASP A 230 26.92 2.36 -24.02
N GLU A 231 26.59 2.96 -22.88
CA GLU A 231 25.52 3.94 -22.73
C GLU A 231 25.61 5.10 -23.74
N THR A 232 26.82 5.49 -24.15
CA THR A 232 27.03 6.60 -25.09
C THR A 232 26.67 6.21 -26.53
N LEU A 233 26.98 4.97 -26.93
CA LEU A 233 26.65 4.42 -28.24
C LEU A 233 25.18 3.98 -28.30
N LEU A 234 24.67 3.42 -27.20
CA LEU A 234 23.26 3.08 -27.01
C LEU A 234 22.39 4.31 -27.26
N LYS A 235 22.72 5.43 -26.60
CA LYS A 235 22.00 6.70 -26.79
C LYS A 235 22.13 7.24 -28.21
N LEU A 236 23.32 7.17 -28.82
CA LEU A 236 23.53 7.66 -30.18
C LEU A 236 22.71 6.89 -31.23
N VAL A 237 22.50 5.59 -31.01
CA VAL A 237 21.79 4.68 -31.93
C VAL A 237 20.27 4.66 -31.67
N LEU A 238 19.83 4.75 -30.40
CA LEU A 238 18.41 4.63 -30.01
C LEU A 238 17.67 5.95 -29.80
N ASP A 239 18.34 7.09 -29.60
CA ASP A 239 17.63 8.39 -29.55
C ASP A 239 17.13 8.75 -30.96
N ASP A 240 15.88 8.41 -31.24
CA ASP A 240 15.12 8.95 -32.35
C ASP A 240 14.57 10.32 -31.93
N GLU A 241 15.18 11.40 -32.43
CA GLU A 241 14.68 12.78 -32.29
C GLU A 241 13.36 13.02 -33.08
N SER A 242 12.70 11.96 -33.58
CA SER A 242 11.44 12.07 -34.34
C SER A 242 10.20 12.29 -33.47
N THR A 243 10.32 12.47 -32.16
CA THR A 243 9.20 12.79 -31.27
C THR A 243 8.90 14.29 -31.11
N ASP A 244 9.64 15.19 -31.77
CA ASP A 244 9.48 16.65 -31.62
C ASP A 244 8.64 17.33 -32.72
N GLU A 245 7.88 16.57 -33.53
CA GLU A 245 6.84 17.13 -34.40
C GLU A 245 5.43 17.00 -33.77
N ILE A 246 5.20 17.66 -32.63
CA ILE A 246 3.87 18.11 -32.16
C ILE A 246 4.00 19.53 -31.60
#